data_AF-A0A378AAT8-F1
#
_entry.id   AF-A0A378AAT8-F1
#
_cell.length_a   1.000
_cell.length_b   1.000
_cell.length_c   1.000
_cell.angle_alpha   90.00
_cell.angle_beta   90.00
_cell.angle_gamma   90.00
#
_symmetry.space_group_name_H-M   'P 1'
#
loop_
_entity.id
_entity.type
_entity.pdbx_description
1 polymer ?
#
loop_
_entity_poly.entity_id
_entity_poly.type
_entity_poly.pdbx_seq_one_letter_code
_entity_poly.pdbx_strand_id
1 'polypeptide(L)'
;MRFHQRVEQARVRTYKANWYCDPQQHRFNEDIRDITLSQRSDVSDEEAARHIRESIPQHDVLLAGFPCQPFSLAGVSKKNAMGRAHGFACETQGTLFFDVVRIIAARQPAIFVLENVKNLKSHDQGRTFRIIMQTLDELGYEVADAGHTGPDDRR
;
A
#
# COMPACT_ATOMS: atom_id res chain seq x y z
N MET A 1 16.49 -6.55 8.13
CA MET A 1 15.95 -5.46 8.98
C MET A 1 14.43 -5.45 8.81
N ARG A 2 13.65 -5.36 9.89
CA ARG A 2 12.17 -5.41 9.86
C ARG A 2 11.56 -4.02 10.08
N PHE A 3 10.41 -3.75 9.48
CA PHE A 3 9.69 -2.48 9.63
C PHE A 3 8.21 -2.76 9.91
N HIS A 4 7.66 -2.14 10.94
CA HIS A 4 6.24 -2.28 11.29
C HIS A 4 5.55 -0.91 11.38
N GLN A 5 4.47 -0.78 10.62
CA GLN A 5 3.52 0.33 10.75
C GLN A 5 2.36 -0.09 11.66
N ARG A 6 2.03 0.72 12.69
CA ARG A 6 0.82 0.53 13.52
C ARG A 6 0.32 1.87 14.08
N VAL A 7 -0.97 2.16 13.88
CA VAL A 7 -1.59 3.44 14.24
C VAL A 7 -2.01 3.51 15.72
N GLU A 8 -2.23 2.37 16.40
CA GLU A 8 -2.80 2.35 17.74
C GLU A 8 -1.78 1.88 18.81
N GLN A 9 -1.53 2.73 19.81
CA GLN A 9 -0.54 2.48 20.86
C GLN A 9 -0.80 1.18 21.64
N ALA A 10 -2.06 0.83 21.90
CA ALA A 10 -2.41 -0.43 22.55
C ALA A 10 -1.96 -1.65 21.72
N ARG A 11 -2.17 -1.62 20.41
CA ARG A 11 -1.75 -2.68 19.48
C ARG A 11 -0.23 -2.77 19.35
N VAL A 12 0.48 -1.65 19.44
CA VAL A 12 1.96 -1.62 19.48
C VAL A 12 2.48 -2.27 20.75
N ARG A 13 1.89 -1.93 21.92
CA ARG A 13 2.28 -2.51 23.21
C ARG A 13 2.11 -4.03 23.22
N THR A 14 0.95 -4.53 22.83
CA THR A 14 0.70 -5.98 22.76
C THR A 14 1.67 -6.66 21.78
N TYR A 15 1.99 -6.04 20.66
CA TYR A 15 2.96 -6.62 19.72
C TYR A 15 4.36 -6.73 20.32
N LYS A 16 4.88 -5.65 20.90
CA LYS A 16 6.20 -5.63 21.54
C LYS A 16 6.30 -6.62 22.70
N ALA A 17 5.19 -6.90 23.39
CA ALA A 17 5.14 -7.90 24.45
C ALA A 17 5.25 -9.36 23.94
N ASN A 18 4.91 -9.63 22.68
CA ASN A 18 4.87 -10.98 22.12
C ASN A 18 5.96 -11.25 21.08
N TRP A 19 6.63 -10.21 20.59
CA TRP A 19 7.63 -10.32 19.53
C TRP A 19 8.91 -9.60 19.92
N TYR A 20 10.03 -10.32 19.84
CA TYR A 20 11.34 -9.72 20.04
C TYR A 20 11.60 -8.64 18.98
N CYS A 21 11.96 -7.44 19.44
CA CYS A 21 12.17 -6.26 18.61
C CYS A 21 13.53 -5.65 18.93
N ASP A 22 14.58 -6.07 18.23
CA ASP A 22 15.90 -5.46 18.34
C ASP A 22 15.85 -4.01 17.79
N PRO A 23 16.10 -2.97 18.60
CA PRO A 23 16.07 -1.58 18.16
C PRO A 23 17.06 -1.26 17.03
N GLN A 24 18.14 -2.03 16.89
CA GLN A 24 19.12 -1.83 15.82
C GLN A 24 18.64 -2.40 14.47
N GLN A 25 17.77 -3.40 14.50
CA GLN A 25 17.30 -4.12 13.31
C GLN A 25 15.80 -3.95 13.04
N HIS A 26 15.07 -3.27 13.92
CA HIS A 26 13.63 -3.13 13.86
C HIS A 26 13.18 -1.70 14.21
N ARG A 27 12.51 -1.05 13.25
CA ARG A 27 11.90 0.27 13.42
C ARG A 27 10.37 0.18 13.39
N PHE A 28 9.74 0.99 14.22
CA PHE A 28 8.30 1.21 14.21
C PHE A 28 7.98 2.59 13.62
N ASN A 29 6.86 2.68 12.93
CA ASN A 29 6.26 3.91 12.45
C ASN A 29 4.78 3.92 12.82
N GLU A 30 4.27 5.11 13.17
CA GLU A 30 2.87 5.28 13.56
C GLU A 30 2.00 5.56 12.33
N ASP A 31 2.35 6.61 11.58
CA ASP A 31 1.69 7.00 10.34
C ASP A 31 2.60 6.81 9.12
N ILE A 32 2.17 5.97 8.18
CA ILE A 32 2.96 5.67 6.98
C ILE A 32 3.08 6.85 6.03
N ARG A 33 2.16 7.81 6.13
CA ARG A 33 2.15 9.01 5.31
C ARG A 33 3.34 9.91 5.61
N ASP A 34 3.93 9.79 6.80
CA ASP A 34 5.19 10.46 7.15
C ASP A 34 6.37 9.88 6.37
N ILE A 35 6.28 8.62 5.95
CA ILE A 35 7.33 7.93 5.19
C ILE A 35 7.08 8.04 3.69
N THR A 36 5.85 7.80 3.25
CA THR A 36 5.51 7.87 1.84
C THR A 36 5.39 9.30 1.36
N LEU A 37 5.12 10.26 2.26
CA LEU A 37 4.86 11.66 1.93
C LEU A 37 3.63 11.82 1.02
N SER A 38 2.62 10.94 1.13
CA SER A 38 1.45 10.93 0.24
C SER A 38 0.51 12.12 0.39
N GLN A 39 0.61 12.87 1.49
CA GLN A 39 -0.16 14.09 1.70
C GLN A 39 0.51 15.35 1.13
N ARG A 40 1.79 15.26 0.75
CA ARG A 40 2.56 16.39 0.23
C ARG A 40 2.49 16.47 -1.28
N SER A 41 1.89 17.54 -1.79
CA SER A 41 1.77 17.80 -3.23
C SER A 41 2.99 18.47 -3.84
N ASP A 42 3.89 18.98 -3.01
CA ASP A 42 5.12 19.68 -3.38
C ASP A 42 6.33 18.74 -3.51
N VAL A 43 6.17 17.46 -3.18
CA VAL A 43 7.21 16.43 -3.27
C VAL A 43 7.02 15.61 -4.54
N SER A 44 8.10 15.45 -5.31
CA SER A 44 8.09 14.60 -6.50
C SER A 44 8.04 13.11 -6.15
N ASP A 45 7.62 12.28 -7.12
CA ASP A 45 7.57 10.82 -6.92
C ASP A 45 8.96 10.22 -6.63
N GLU A 46 10.01 10.76 -7.25
CA GLU A 46 11.39 10.31 -7.04
C GLU A 46 11.91 10.66 -5.63
N GLU A 47 11.63 11.87 -5.15
CA GLU A 47 11.98 12.30 -3.80
C GLU A 47 11.29 11.44 -2.73
N ALA A 48 10.00 11.18 -2.90
CA ALA A 48 9.28 10.32 -1.98
C ALA A 48 9.76 8.86 -2.05
N ALA A 49 10.06 8.34 -3.25
CA ALA A 49 10.64 7.01 -3.38
C ALA A 49 11.99 6.91 -2.65
N ARG A 50 12.84 7.94 -2.74
CA ARG A 50 14.08 8.02 -1.96
C ARG A 50 13.83 8.06 -0.46
N HIS A 51 12.88 8.88 0.02
CA HIS A 51 12.54 8.96 1.44
C HIS A 51 12.02 7.61 2.01
N ILE A 52 11.19 6.90 1.22
CA ILE A 52 10.78 5.52 1.53
C ILE A 52 12.02 4.62 1.65
N ARG A 53 12.97 4.73 0.72
CA ARG A 53 14.19 3.93 0.72
C ARG A 53 15.17 4.28 1.84
N GLU A 54 15.05 5.41 2.49
CA GLU A 54 15.84 5.73 3.68
C GLU A 54 15.15 5.24 4.96
N SER A 55 13.83 5.12 4.93
CA SER A 55 13.00 4.81 6.10
C SER A 55 12.70 3.32 6.28
N ILE A 56 12.32 2.64 5.21
CA ILE A 56 11.93 1.23 5.21
C ILE A 56 13.07 0.46 4.58
N PRO A 57 13.76 -0.49 5.22
CA PRO A 57 14.89 -1.22 4.62
C PRO A 57 14.50 -2.06 3.39
N GLN A 58 15.51 -2.51 2.64
CA GLN A 58 15.30 -3.56 1.63
C GLN A 58 14.81 -4.84 2.31
N HIS A 59 13.86 -5.52 1.67
CA HIS A 59 13.21 -6.72 2.16
C HIS A 59 12.68 -7.56 1.01
N ASP A 60 12.65 -8.88 1.20
CA ASP A 60 12.18 -9.82 0.17
C ASP A 60 10.65 -9.97 0.18
N VAL A 61 10.04 -9.81 1.35
CA VAL A 61 8.59 -10.01 1.55
C VAL A 61 7.96 -8.79 2.20
N LEU A 62 6.94 -8.22 1.54
CA LEU A 62 6.09 -7.16 2.09
C LEU A 62 4.76 -7.74 2.58
N LEU A 63 4.38 -7.43 3.81
CA LEU A 63 3.08 -7.83 4.38
C LEU A 63 2.28 -6.57 4.69
N ALA A 64 1.06 -6.47 4.17
CA ALA A 64 0.19 -5.34 4.46
C ALA A 64 -1.28 -5.79 4.58
N GLY A 65 -1.96 -5.32 5.63
CA GLY A 65 -3.41 -5.36 5.73
C GLY A 65 -3.92 -3.92 5.71
N PHE A 66 -4.55 -3.51 4.61
CA PHE A 66 -5.04 -2.15 4.43
C PHE A 66 -6.58 -2.13 4.46
N PRO A 67 -7.21 -1.08 4.99
CA PRO A 67 -8.67 -1.01 5.04
C PRO A 67 -9.26 -0.95 3.62
N CYS A 68 -10.40 -1.61 3.41
CA CYS A 68 -11.16 -1.50 2.17
C CYS A 68 -11.76 -0.09 2.04
N GLN A 69 -11.20 0.73 1.15
CA GLN A 69 -11.64 2.11 0.90
C GLN A 69 -12.08 2.24 -0.57
N PRO A 70 -13.20 2.92 -0.87
CA PRO A 70 -13.57 3.23 -2.25
C PRO A 70 -12.57 4.22 -2.87
N PHE A 71 -12.28 4.06 -4.16
CA PHE A 71 -11.37 4.94 -4.90
C PHE A 71 -12.16 6.10 -5.52
N SER A 72 -11.86 7.33 -5.11
CA SER A 72 -12.55 8.54 -5.61
C SER A 72 -11.74 9.25 -6.69
N LEU A 73 -12.40 9.58 -7.80
CA LEU A 73 -11.82 10.34 -8.92
C LEU A 73 -11.61 11.83 -8.61
N ALA A 74 -12.11 12.34 -7.47
CA ALA A 74 -12.15 13.77 -7.19
C ALA A 74 -10.76 14.45 -7.16
N GLY A 75 -9.69 13.71 -6.85
CA GLY A 75 -8.31 14.20 -6.91
C GLY A 75 -7.65 14.14 -8.30
N VAL A 76 -8.16 13.28 -9.18
CA VAL A 76 -7.63 13.01 -10.52
C VAL A 76 -8.10 14.08 -11.51
N SER A 77 -9.36 14.50 -11.42
CA SER A 77 -9.99 15.48 -12.32
C SER A 77 -9.33 16.86 -12.31
N LYS A 78 -8.78 17.31 -11.18
CA LYS A 78 -8.09 18.61 -11.07
C LYS A 78 -6.68 18.61 -11.69
N LYS A 79 -6.05 17.43 -11.77
CA LYS A 79 -4.68 17.25 -12.29
C LYS A 79 -4.67 16.94 -13.79
N ASN A 80 -5.67 16.20 -14.29
CA ASN A 80 -5.89 15.99 -15.72
C ASN A 80 -6.16 17.32 -16.47
N ALA A 81 -6.86 18.26 -15.83
CA ALA A 81 -7.09 19.61 -16.36
C ALA A 81 -5.81 20.47 -16.47
N MET A 82 -4.71 20.08 -15.82
CA MET A 82 -3.40 20.78 -15.85
C MET A 82 -2.39 20.13 -16.80
N GLY A 83 -2.78 19.16 -17.63
CA GLY A 83 -1.93 18.61 -18.69
C GLY A 83 -0.71 17.82 -18.21
N ARG A 84 -0.68 17.39 -16.95
CA ARG A 84 0.40 16.56 -16.42
C ARG A 84 0.05 15.07 -16.60
N ALA A 85 0.76 14.39 -17.51
CA ALA A 85 0.69 12.94 -17.64
C ALA A 85 1.26 12.30 -16.37
N HIS A 86 0.42 11.70 -15.53
CA HIS A 86 0.88 11.21 -14.23
C HIS A 86 0.31 9.82 -13.89
N GLY A 87 1.18 8.82 -14.07
CA GLY A 87 1.37 7.60 -13.26
C GLY A 87 0.17 6.70 -12.95
N PHE A 88 0.42 5.39 -13.04
CA PHE A 88 -0.43 4.24 -12.64
C PHE A 88 -1.22 4.41 -11.33
N ALA A 89 -0.68 5.13 -10.34
CA ALA A 89 -1.27 5.24 -9.02
C ALA A 89 -2.31 6.37 -8.85
N CYS A 90 -2.69 7.08 -9.92
CA CYS A 90 -3.58 8.24 -9.85
C CYS A 90 -4.96 7.91 -9.26
N GLU A 91 -5.56 6.78 -9.66
CA GLU A 91 -6.87 6.36 -9.17
C GLU A 91 -6.88 5.97 -7.68
N THR A 92 -5.71 5.65 -7.12
CA THR A 92 -5.58 5.19 -5.73
C THR A 92 -5.34 6.34 -4.74
N GLN A 93 -5.05 7.55 -5.23
CA GLN A 93 -4.67 8.70 -4.41
C GLN A 93 -5.67 8.98 -3.28
N GLY A 94 -5.14 9.22 -2.07
CA GLY A 94 -5.94 9.49 -0.87
C GLY A 94 -6.37 8.24 -0.09
N THR A 95 -6.02 7.04 -0.55
CA THR A 95 -6.24 5.78 0.18
C THR A 95 -4.93 5.24 0.77
N LEU A 96 -5.01 4.38 1.79
CA LEU A 96 -3.82 3.67 2.30
C LEU A 96 -3.27 2.64 1.30
N PHE A 97 -4.08 2.21 0.33
CA PHE A 97 -3.58 1.39 -0.78
C PHE A 97 -2.54 2.14 -1.62
N PHE A 98 -2.71 3.46 -1.82
CA PHE A 98 -1.71 4.28 -2.50
C PHE A 98 -0.36 4.25 -1.77
N ASP A 99 -0.36 4.32 -0.43
CA ASP A 99 0.86 4.24 0.37
C ASP A 99 1.55 2.88 0.20
N VAL A 100 0.77 1.79 0.19
CA VAL A 100 1.30 0.43 -0.08
C VAL A 100 1.93 0.36 -1.47
N VAL A 101 1.24 0.84 -2.51
CA VAL A 101 1.72 0.87 -3.90
C VAL A 101 3.03 1.65 -4.02
N ARG A 102 3.16 2.80 -3.35
CA ARG A 102 4.42 3.58 -3.33
C ARG A 102 5.57 2.82 -2.70
N ILE A 103 5.31 2.05 -1.64
CA ILE A 103 6.34 1.24 -0.99
C ILE A 103 6.77 0.09 -1.90
N ILE A 104 5.81 -0.63 -2.52
CA ILE A 104 6.10 -1.69 -3.49
C ILE A 104 6.94 -1.12 -4.64
N ALA A 105 6.51 0.01 -5.23
CA ALA A 105 7.23 0.67 -6.31
C ALA A 105 8.67 1.05 -5.92
N ALA A 106 8.87 1.61 -4.72
CA ALA A 106 10.18 2.07 -4.25
C ALA A 106 11.11 0.95 -3.77
N ARG A 107 10.56 -0.17 -3.30
CA ARG A 107 11.33 -1.28 -2.70
C ARG A 107 11.42 -2.55 -3.54
N GLN A 108 10.51 -2.74 -4.49
CA GLN A 108 10.49 -3.89 -5.39
C GLN A 108 10.72 -5.21 -4.64
N PRO A 109 9.94 -5.52 -3.57
CA PRO A 109 10.08 -6.78 -2.85
C PRO A 109 9.83 -7.96 -3.81
N ALA A 110 10.49 -9.10 -3.60
CA ALA A 110 10.27 -10.27 -4.44
C ALA A 110 8.82 -10.79 -4.34
N ILE A 111 8.20 -10.69 -3.16
CA ILE A 111 6.84 -11.15 -2.90
C ILE A 111 6.12 -10.14 -2.00
N PHE A 112 4.81 -10.01 -2.15
CA PHE A 112 3.95 -9.37 -1.15
C PHE A 112 2.73 -10.22 -0.80
N VAL A 113 2.18 -10.00 0.39
CA VAL A 113 0.88 -10.53 0.82
C VAL A 113 0.02 -9.35 1.26
N LEU A 114 -1.08 -9.14 0.54
CA LEU A 114 -2.04 -8.06 0.79
C LEU A 114 -3.34 -8.67 1.34
N GLU A 115 -3.58 -8.50 2.63
CA GLU A 115 -4.81 -8.95 3.28
C GLU A 115 -5.90 -7.88 3.17
N ASN A 116 -7.11 -8.31 2.86
CA ASN A 116 -8.29 -7.45 2.76
C ASN A 116 -9.58 -8.24 3.03
N VAL A 117 -10.71 -7.54 3.03
CA VAL A 117 -12.03 -8.11 3.29
C VAL A 117 -12.49 -9.07 2.19
N LYS A 118 -13.24 -10.10 2.59
CA LYS A 118 -13.82 -11.15 1.71
C LYS A 118 -14.63 -10.57 0.54
N ASN A 119 -15.38 -9.50 0.80
CA ASN A 119 -16.25 -8.86 -0.19
C ASN A 119 -15.52 -7.87 -1.09
N LEU A 120 -14.18 -7.85 -1.12
CA LEU A 120 -13.42 -6.91 -1.95
C LEU A 120 -13.79 -7.02 -3.43
N LYS A 121 -14.01 -8.25 -3.93
CA LYS A 121 -14.38 -8.54 -5.33
C LYS A 121 -15.71 -7.87 -5.75
N SER A 122 -16.65 -7.69 -4.82
CA SER A 122 -17.95 -7.07 -5.07
C SER A 122 -18.07 -5.62 -4.58
N HIS A 123 -17.08 -5.14 -3.81
CA HIS A 123 -17.07 -3.78 -3.28
C HIS A 123 -17.05 -2.74 -4.41
N ASP A 124 -17.83 -1.67 -4.24
CA ASP A 124 -17.96 -0.59 -5.22
C ASP A 124 -18.25 -1.11 -6.64
N GLN A 125 -19.19 -2.08 -6.73
CA GLN A 125 -19.54 -2.75 -7.99
C GLN A 125 -18.34 -3.43 -8.69
N GLY A 126 -17.38 -3.93 -7.89
CA GLY A 126 -16.15 -4.55 -8.37
C GLY A 126 -15.08 -3.56 -8.86
N ARG A 127 -15.33 -2.24 -8.78
CA ARG A 127 -14.37 -1.21 -9.18
C ARG A 127 -13.10 -1.27 -8.31
N THR A 128 -13.24 -1.40 -7.00
CA THR A 128 -12.11 -1.42 -6.07
C THR A 128 -11.15 -2.57 -6.37
N PHE A 129 -11.66 -3.80 -6.50
CA PHE A 129 -10.83 -4.96 -6.82
C PHE A 129 -10.10 -4.80 -8.16
N ARG A 130 -10.81 -4.35 -9.20
CA ARG A 130 -10.23 -4.12 -10.53
C ARG A 130 -9.09 -3.10 -10.52
N ILE A 131 -9.26 -1.97 -9.82
CA ILE A 131 -8.21 -0.96 -9.70
C ILE A 131 -6.98 -1.52 -8.97
N ILE A 132 -7.19 -2.29 -7.90
CA ILE A 132 -6.08 -2.93 -7.17
C ILE A 132 -5.32 -3.87 -8.11
N MET A 133 -6.01 -4.79 -8.80
CA MET A 133 -5.38 -5.74 -9.70
C MET A 133 -4.61 -5.05 -10.84
N GLN A 134 -5.23 -4.06 -11.49
CA GLN A 134 -4.59 -3.28 -12.55
C GLN A 134 -3.34 -2.55 -12.05
N THR A 135 -3.40 -1.94 -10.86
CA THR A 135 -2.25 -1.21 -10.30
C THR A 135 -1.08 -2.15 -10.00
N LEU A 136 -1.36 -3.37 -9.53
CA LEU A 136 -0.32 -4.38 -9.24
C LEU A 136 0.29 -4.96 -10.53
N ASP A 137 -0.54 -5.18 -11.55
CA ASP A 137 -0.10 -5.62 -12.88
C ASP A 137 0.80 -4.56 -13.55
N GLU A 138 0.42 -3.28 -13.49
CA GLU A 138 1.22 -2.17 -14.01
C GLU A 138 2.57 -1.99 -13.26
N LEU A 139 2.65 -2.44 -12.00
CA LEU A 139 3.91 -2.52 -11.24
C LEU A 139 4.78 -3.72 -11.63
N GLY A 140 4.30 -4.60 -12.52
CA GLY A 140 5.01 -5.79 -12.99
C GLY A 140 4.87 -7.00 -12.07
N TYR A 141 3.82 -7.05 -11.24
CA TYR A 141 3.57 -8.17 -10.33
C TYR A 141 2.39 -9.04 -10.78
N GLU A 142 2.62 -10.34 -10.83
CA GLU A 142 1.56 -11.32 -11.01
C GLU A 142 0.89 -11.66 -9.68
N VAL A 143 -0.44 -11.51 -9.63
CA VAL A 143 -1.24 -11.83 -8.44
C VAL A 143 -1.80 -13.24 -8.57
N ALA A 144 -1.44 -14.12 -7.63
CA ALA A 144 -2.01 -15.45 -7.55
C ALA A 144 -3.54 -15.38 -7.33
N ASP A 145 -4.27 -16.28 -7.99
CA ASP A 145 -5.73 -16.44 -7.82
C ASP A 145 -6.61 -15.26 -8.30
N ALA A 146 -6.06 -14.34 -9.10
CA ALA A 146 -6.77 -13.18 -9.63
C ALA A 146 -8.03 -13.52 -10.45
N GLY A 147 -8.10 -14.74 -11.02
CA GLY A 147 -9.23 -15.24 -11.81
C GLY A 147 -10.18 -16.19 -11.06
N HIS A 148 -9.93 -16.53 -9.80
CA HIS A 148 -10.73 -17.54 -9.11
C HIS A 148 -11.96 -16.92 -8.42
N THR A 149 -13.13 -17.28 -8.92
CA THR A 149 -14.43 -17.03 -8.30
C THR A 149 -15.05 -18.37 -7.93
N GLY A 150 -14.51 -19.03 -6.90
CA GLY A 150 -14.99 -20.33 -6.43
C GLY A 150 -15.94 -20.21 -5.23
N PRO A 151 -16.89 -21.15 -5.07
CA PRO A 151 -17.75 -21.26 -3.89
C PRO A 151 -16.99 -21.66 -2.60
N ASP A 152 -15.69 -21.99 -2.72
CA ASP A 152 -14.79 -22.43 -1.64
C ASP A 152 -13.72 -21.39 -1.26
N ASP A 153 -13.94 -20.11 -1.62
CA ASP A 153 -13.17 -19.00 -1.05
C ASP A 153 -13.47 -19.00 0.46
N ARG A 154 -12.54 -19.56 1.24
CA ARG A 154 -12.78 -19.90 2.65
C ARG A 154 -13.14 -18.63 3.38
N ARG A 155 -14.43 -18.57 3.77
CA ARG A 155 -15.05 -17.49 4.53
C ARG A 155 -14.06 -16.87 5.48
#